data_AF-A0A2E8EHL6-F1
#
_entry.id   AF-A0A2E8EHL6-F1
#
_cell.length_a   1.000
_cell.length_b   1.000
_cell.length_c   1.000
_cell.angle_alpha   90.00
_cell.angle_beta   90.00
_cell.angle_gamma   90.00
#
_symmetry.space_group_name_H-M   'P 1'
#
loop_
_entity.id
_entity.type
_entity.pdbx_description
1 polymer ?
#
loop_
_entity_poly.entity_id
_entity_poly.type
_entity_poly.pdbx_seq_one_letter_code
_entity_poly.pdbx_strand_id
1 'polypeptide(L)'
;MLDIPPQVAWLVPIAIPFVVGILVGAMVKRTIKLVLGIVALVAVLVGMGILSLTLVDVFDKAMLLLPQLITTGQGALDALPYSSSSFLVGLGIGLWRG
;
A
#
# COMPACT_ATOMS: atom_id res chain seq x y z
N MET A 1 -31.35 -6.71 -14.62
CA MET A 1 -30.41 -7.79 -14.25
C MET A 1 -29.44 -7.92 -15.39
N LEU A 2 -28.13 -7.85 -15.13
CA LEU A 2 -27.10 -8.00 -16.15
C LEU A 2 -26.94 -9.51 -16.36
N ASP A 3 -27.46 -10.06 -17.46
CA ASP A 3 -27.33 -11.48 -17.79
C ASP A 3 -25.87 -11.78 -18.17
N ILE A 4 -25.07 -12.13 -17.17
CA ILE A 4 -23.68 -12.56 -17.39
C ILE A 4 -23.74 -13.95 -18.02
N PRO A 5 -23.16 -14.15 -19.22
CA PRO A 5 -23.16 -15.46 -19.85
C PRO A 5 -22.49 -16.50 -18.94
N PRO A 6 -23.05 -17.71 -18.79
CA PRO A 6 -22.51 -18.74 -17.89
C PRO A 6 -21.03 -19.05 -18.12
N GLN A 7 -20.53 -18.86 -19.35
CA GLN A 7 -19.14 -19.08 -19.71
C GLN A 7 -18.16 -18.08 -19.10
N VAL A 8 -18.62 -16.92 -18.62
CA VAL A 8 -17.78 -15.84 -18.07
C VAL A 8 -17.99 -15.67 -16.56
N ALA A 9 -19.07 -16.21 -16.01
CA ALA A 9 -19.42 -16.10 -14.60
C ALA A 9 -18.33 -16.63 -13.65
N TRP A 10 -17.56 -17.65 -14.06
CA TRP A 10 -16.48 -18.22 -13.27
C TRP A 10 -15.23 -17.32 -13.17
N LEU A 11 -15.08 -16.34 -14.07
CA LEU A 11 -13.96 -15.38 -14.04
C LEU A 11 -14.18 -14.26 -13.01
N VAL A 12 -15.44 -13.92 -12.71
CA VAL A 12 -15.80 -12.84 -11.79
C VAL A 12 -15.10 -12.93 -10.43
N PRO A 13 -15.08 -14.08 -9.72
CA PRO A 13 -14.41 -14.19 -8.42
C PRO A 13 -12.87 -14.11 -8.50
N ILE A 14 -12.28 -14.16 -9.69
CA ILE A 14 -10.83 -14.03 -9.92
C ILE A 14 -10.49 -12.61 -10.38
N ALA A 15 -11.27 -12.08 -11.32
CA ALA A 15 -11.05 -10.77 -11.92
C ALA A 15 -11.27 -9.63 -10.91
N ILE A 16 -12.28 -9.73 -10.05
CA ILE A 16 -12.57 -8.68 -9.06
C ILE A 16 -11.39 -8.53 -8.06
N PRO A 17 -10.95 -9.59 -7.35
CA PRO A 17 -9.79 -9.48 -6.46
C PRO A 17 -8.53 -9.02 -7.17
N PHE A 18 -8.30 -9.48 -8.41
CA PHE A 18 -7.15 -9.07 -9.21
C PHE A 18 -7.13 -7.56 -9.49
N VAL A 19 -8.24 -6.98 -9.97
CA VAL A 19 -8.34 -5.54 -10.25
C VAL A 19 -8.19 -4.72 -8.97
N VAL A 20 -8.84 -5.15 -7.88
CA VAL A 20 -8.68 -4.51 -6.56
C VAL A 20 -7.22 -4.54 -6.13
N GLY A 21 -6.53 -5.68 -6.31
CA GLY A 21 -5.09 -5.82 -6.06
C GLY A 21 -4.28 -4.77 -6.81
N ILE A 22 -4.48 -4.62 -8.12
CA ILE A 22 -3.76 -3.61 -8.93
C ILE A 22 -3.98 -2.20 -8.38
N LEU A 23 -5.23 -1.83 -8.09
CA LEU A 23 -5.57 -0.49 -7.59
C LEU A 23 -4.90 -0.21 -6.25
N VAL A 24 -4.98 -1.16 -5.31
CA VAL A 24 -4.34 -1.06 -3.99
C VAL A 24 -2.83 -0.97 -4.15
N GLY A 25 -2.23 -1.82 -4.98
CA GLY A 25 -0.79 -1.81 -5.26
C GLY A 25 -0.31 -0.46 -5.81
N ALA A 26 -1.06 0.13 -6.75
CA ALA A 26 -0.74 1.44 -7.30
C ALA A 26 -0.81 2.56 -6.24
N MET A 27 -1.82 2.52 -5.36
CA MET A 27 -1.94 3.48 -4.25
C MET A 27 -0.77 3.35 -3.27
N VAL A 28 -0.44 2.12 -2.84
CA VAL A 28 0.69 1.85 -1.94
C VAL A 28 2.00 2.34 -2.57
N LYS A 29 2.22 2.09 -3.85
CA LYS A 29 3.42 2.54 -4.57
C LYS A 29 3.56 4.06 -4.57
N ARG A 30 2.46 4.79 -4.78
CA ARG A 30 2.45 6.25 -4.72
C ARG A 30 2.77 6.75 -3.31
N THR A 31 2.19 6.15 -2.28
CA THR A 31 2.49 6.48 -0.87
C THR A 31 3.95 6.26 -0.55
N ILE A 32 4.54 5.13 -0.98
CA ILE A 32 5.98 4.86 -0.79
C ILE A 32 6.84 5.94 -1.45
N LYS A 33 6.53 6.34 -2.69
CA LYS A 33 7.25 7.42 -3.39
C LYS A 33 7.17 8.75 -2.62
N LEU A 34 6.00 9.09 -2.08
CA LEU A 34 5.81 10.29 -1.27
C LEU A 34 6.64 10.25 0.02
N VAL A 35 6.59 9.13 0.76
CA VAL A 35 7.37 8.95 1.99
C VAL A 35 8.86 9.04 1.71
N LEU A 36 9.36 8.39 0.64
CA LEU A 36 10.75 8.51 0.20
C LEU A 36 11.13 9.96 -0.13
N GLY A 37 10.25 10.71 -0.79
CA GLY A 37 10.48 12.13 -1.05
C GLY A 37 10.61 12.97 0.24
N ILE A 38 9.76 12.71 1.23
CA ILE A 38 9.85 13.35 2.55
C ILE A 38 11.15 12.97 3.25
N VAL A 39 11.52 11.68 3.26
CA VAL A 39 12.77 11.21 3.85
C VAL A 39 13.98 11.86 3.19
N ALA A 40 14.00 11.95 1.86
CA ALA A 40 15.07 12.62 1.12
C ALA A 40 15.16 14.11 1.48
N LEU A 41 14.02 14.80 1.57
CA LEU A 41 13.98 16.21 1.99
C LEU A 41 14.55 16.39 3.40
N VAL A 42 14.14 15.56 4.36
CA VAL A 42 14.65 15.58 5.73
C VAL A 42 16.16 15.33 5.75
N ALA A 43 16.67 14.37 4.98
CA ALA A 43 18.11 14.10 4.90
C ALA A 43 18.91 15.31 4.40
N VAL A 44 18.39 16.05 3.41
CA VAL A 44 19.01 17.29 2.90
C VAL A 44 19.04 18.38 3.99
N LEU A 45 17.93 18.55 4.73
CA LEU A 45 17.86 19.52 5.83
C LEU A 45 18.84 19.20 6.97
N VAL A 46 19.00 17.91 7.30
CA VAL A 46 19.99 17.45 8.28
C VAL A 46 21.42 17.71 7.79
N GLY A 47 21.70 17.40 6.51
CA GLY A 47 23.00 17.67 5.90
C GLY A 47 23.40 19.15 5.88
N MET A 48 22.42 20.06 5.80
CA MET A 48 22.64 21.51 5.91
C MET A 48 22.79 21.99 7.36
N GLY A 49 22.59 21.14 8.36
CA GLY A 49 22.61 21.50 9.77
C GLY A 49 21.38 22.27 10.26
N ILE A 50 20.31 22.33 9.45
CA ILE A 50 19.06 23.01 9.81
C ILE A 50 18.24 22.16 10.79
N LEU A 51 18.27 20.83 10.63
CA LEU A 51 17.67 19.89 11.56
C LEU A 51 18.74 19.01 12.23
N SER A 52 18.65 18.88 13.54
CA SER A 52 19.43 17.93 14.34
C SER A 52 18.65 16.63 14.58
N LEU A 53 18.14 16.02 13.50
CA LEU A 53 17.43 14.73 13.59
C LEU A 53 18.40 13.58 13.38
N THR A 54 18.36 12.59 14.26
CA THR A 54 19.06 11.32 14.08
C THR A 54 18.14 10.25 13.50
N LEU A 55 18.73 9.18 12.96
CA LEU A 55 17.98 8.01 12.49
C LEU A 55 17.13 7.40 13.62
N VAL A 56 17.64 7.42 14.86
CA VAL A 56 16.97 6.88 16.05
C VAL A 56 15.72 7.70 16.36
N ASP A 57 15.80 9.03 16.31
CA ASP A 57 14.63 9.90 16.57
C ASP A 57 13.49 9.65 15.58
N VAL A 58 13.82 9.41 14.31
CA VAL A 58 12.83 9.10 13.26
C VAL A 58 12.21 7.73 13.53
N PHE A 59 13.02 6.74 13.91
CA PHE A 59 12.55 5.39 14.21
C PHE A 59 11.64 5.36 15.44
N ASP A 60 12.01 6.06 16.51
CA ASP A 60 11.20 6.16 17.73
C ASP A 60 9.85 6.81 17.46
N LYS A 61 9.82 7.91 16.69
CA LYS A 61 8.57 8.54 16.28
C LYS A 61 7.72 7.63 15.40
N ALA A 62 8.33 6.87 14.49
CA ALA A 62 7.60 5.88 13.70
C ALA A 62 6.99 4.79 14.61
N MET A 63 7.75 4.29 15.58
CA MET A 63 7.29 3.26 16.51
C MET A 63 6.10 3.69 17.38
N LEU A 64 5.95 4.99 17.65
CA LEU A 64 4.75 5.52 18.33
C LEU A 64 3.50 5.48 17.43
N LEU A 65 3.67 5.63 16.12
CA LEU A 65 2.57 5.70 15.14
C LEU A 65 2.20 4.34 14.55
N LEU A 66 3.17 3.43 14.40
CA LEU A 66 2.98 2.11 13.80
C LEU A 66 1.85 1.30 14.47
N PRO A 67 1.72 1.24 15.82
CA PRO A 67 0.62 0.52 16.45
C PRO A 67 -0.74 1.06 16.06
N GLN A 68 -0.89 2.38 15.98
CA GLN A 68 -2.14 3.03 15.57
C GLN A 68 -2.46 2.79 14.09
N LEU A 69 -1.43 2.76 13.24
CA LEU A 69 -1.60 2.41 11.82
C LEU A 69 -2.02 0.95 11.65
N ILE A 70 -1.49 0.04 12.47
CA ILE A 70 -1.88 -1.37 12.46
C ILE A 70 -3.33 -1.52 12.92
N THR A 71 -3.72 -0.91 14.04
CA THR A 71 -5.11 -1.02 14.54
C THR A 71 -6.12 -0.41 13.59
N THR A 72 -5.82 0.74 13.00
CA THR A 72 -6.68 1.38 12.00
C THR A 72 -6.71 0.58 10.69
N GLY A 73 -5.58 0.01 10.30
CA GLY A 73 -5.42 -0.77 9.07
C GLY A 73 -6.07 -2.15 9.12
N GLN A 74 -6.27 -2.73 10.30
CA GLN A 74 -6.94 -4.03 10.46
C GLN A 74 -8.33 -4.05 9.80
N GLY A 75 -9.15 -3.01 9.97
CA GLY A 75 -10.45 -2.93 9.32
C GLY A 75 -10.38 -2.82 7.78
N ALA A 76 -9.27 -2.31 7.23
CA ALA A 76 -9.04 -2.31 5.80
C ALA A 76 -8.63 -3.69 5.28
N LEU A 77 -7.94 -4.51 6.09
CA LEU A 77 -7.59 -5.89 5.73
C LEU A 77 -8.83 -6.77 5.57
N ASP A 78 -9.87 -6.55 6.38
CA ASP A 78 -11.14 -7.28 6.26
C ASP A 78 -11.86 -7.03 4.92
N ALA A 79 -11.65 -5.85 4.32
CA ALA A 79 -12.23 -5.49 3.03
C ALA A 79 -11.39 -5.99 1.84
N LEU A 80 -10.13 -6.39 2.08
CA LEU A 80 -9.22 -6.81 1.02
C LEU A 80 -9.18 -8.33 0.91
N PRO A 81 -9.24 -8.89 -0.31
CA PRO A 81 -9.14 -10.32 -0.53
C PRO A 81 -7.68 -10.81 -0.44
N TYR A 82 -6.99 -10.57 0.68
CA TYR A 82 -5.55 -10.86 0.86
C TYR A 82 -5.22 -12.35 0.86
N SER A 83 -6.19 -13.22 1.14
CA SER A 83 -6.06 -14.68 1.02
C SER A 83 -6.15 -15.17 -0.43
N SER A 84 -6.59 -14.32 -1.37
CA SER A 84 -6.69 -14.66 -2.78
C SER A 84 -5.36 -14.50 -3.50
N SER A 85 -4.89 -15.56 -4.16
CA SER A 85 -3.69 -15.51 -5.00
C SER A 85 -3.82 -14.48 -6.13
N SER A 86 -5.00 -14.37 -6.75
CA SER A 86 -5.26 -13.39 -7.81
C SER A 86 -5.12 -11.94 -7.34
N PHE A 87 -5.57 -11.63 -6.11
CA PHE A 87 -5.33 -10.32 -5.51
C PHE A 87 -3.84 -10.05 -5.30
N LEU A 88 -3.09 -11.01 -4.76
CA LEU A 88 -1.65 -10.85 -4.51
C LEU A 88 -0.87 -10.62 -5.82
N VAL A 89 -1.22 -11.33 -6.90
CA VAL A 89 -0.63 -11.09 -8.23
C VAL A 89 -0.98 -9.68 -8.72
N GLY A 90 -2.25 -9.29 -8.64
CA GLY A 90 -2.69 -7.94 -9.01
C GLY A 90 -1.96 -6.86 -8.22
N LEU A 91 -1.83 -7.05 -6.90
CA LEU A 91 -1.11 -6.16 -5.99
C LEU A 91 0.37 -6.05 -6.33
N GLY A 92 1.04 -7.18 -6.60
CA GLY A 92 2.43 -7.18 -7.05
C GLY A 92 2.63 -6.40 -8.34
N ILE A 93 1.75 -6.59 -9.32
CA ILE A 93 1.77 -5.83 -10.59
C ILE A 93 1.53 -4.34 -10.33
N GLY A 94 0.52 -3.99 -9.52
CA GLY A 94 0.22 -2.61 -9.14
C GLY A 94 1.37 -1.91 -8.43
N LEU A 95 2.08 -2.62 -7.54
CA LEU A 95 3.26 -2.11 -6.84
C LEU A 95 4.45 -1.88 -7.78
N TRP A 96 4.61 -2.74 -8.79
CA TRP A 96 5.72 -2.62 -9.72
C TRP A 96 5.48 -1.52 -10.76
N ARG A 97 4.26 -1.42 -11.31
CA ARG A 97 3.93 -0.49 -12.39
C ARG A 97 3.25 0.82 -11.95
N GLY A 98 2.84 0.95 -10.69
CA GLY A 98 2.31 2.19 -10.10
C GLY A 98 3.36 3.26 -9.78
#